data_AF-A0A957QLW0-F1
#
_entry.id   AF-A0A957QLW0-F1
#
_cell.length_a   1.000
_cell.length_b   1.000
_cell.length_c   1.000
_cell.angle_alpha   90.00
_cell.angle_beta   90.00
_cell.angle_gamma   90.00
#
_symmetry.space_group_name_H-M   'P 1'
#
loop_
_entity.id
_entity.type
_entity.pdbx_description
1 polymer ?
#
loop_
_entity_poly.entity_id
_entity_poly.type
_entity_poly.pdbx_seq_one_letter_code
_entity_poly.pdbx_strand_id
1 'polypeptide(L)'
;TTPPADIRGEGIGDGFGPAPIVHARDYDGIPANNSADGKCASPFPANTFSNINGNGPAIVMCEDGLIGSDVKSNYIMDAGGGGVVMARPSLLMYGGLFEYSLPGMRIQSDDAALLRTWLASGSGHMATISGSSVSYDIENGDHIINASSRGPNPTVPSVIRPDVIAPGWVIVSAVEGNEYTLGLGTSFASPAAAGAAALIQVERPGWSAAEVQSAIVSTAIYTYATKADWVTPADPFDVGAGRVYVADAINAGLLFDESVANFMTADPARNGDPEQLNLATLAQADCVAQCQWVRTVSNALATTGSWTVDIHAPAGISLTVSPSSFSLAPGATQSFTVTATINGAAEGSWQFGR
;
A
#
# COMPACT_ATOMS: atom_id res chain seq x y z
N THR A 1 -37.86 -0.92 -12.03
CA THR A 1 -37.33 -2.08 -11.29
C THR A 1 -36.75 -1.60 -9.97
N THR A 2 -36.71 -2.48 -8.97
CA THR A 2 -36.16 -2.17 -7.64
C THR A 2 -34.68 -1.77 -7.76
N PRO A 3 -34.25 -0.63 -7.17
CA PRO A 3 -32.84 -0.24 -7.16
C PRO A 3 -31.98 -1.26 -6.39
N PRO A 4 -30.68 -1.35 -6.70
CA PRO A 4 -29.74 -2.07 -5.83
C PRO A 4 -29.71 -1.42 -4.43
N ALA A 5 -29.14 -2.14 -3.46
CA ALA A 5 -28.80 -1.54 -2.18
C ALA A 5 -27.80 -0.38 -2.38
N ASP A 6 -27.63 0.44 -1.34
CA ASP A 6 -26.66 1.54 -1.36
C ASP A 6 -25.26 1.04 -1.71
N ILE A 7 -24.67 1.63 -2.75
CA ILE A 7 -23.34 1.29 -3.24
C ILE A 7 -22.32 2.19 -2.57
N ARG A 8 -21.25 1.59 -2.02
CA ARG A 8 -20.10 2.35 -1.52
C ARG A 8 -19.11 2.61 -2.66
N GLY A 9 -18.55 3.81 -2.69
CA GLY A 9 -17.56 4.17 -3.67
C GLY A 9 -16.57 5.20 -3.15
N GLU A 10 -15.52 5.42 -3.93
CA GLU A 10 -14.37 6.27 -3.61
C GLU A 10 -14.44 7.55 -4.44
N GLY A 11 -14.43 8.71 -3.78
CA GLY A 11 -14.43 10.01 -4.43
C GLY A 11 -14.28 11.11 -3.38
N ILE A 12 -13.85 12.30 -3.82
CA ILE A 12 -13.84 13.51 -3.00
C ILE A 12 -14.78 14.51 -3.65
N GLY A 13 -15.69 15.06 -2.87
CA GLY A 13 -16.62 16.08 -3.33
C GLY A 13 -17.93 16.07 -2.57
N ASP A 14 -18.73 17.08 -2.89
CA ASP A 14 -20.08 17.25 -2.39
C ASP A 14 -21.04 16.19 -2.95
N GLY A 15 -22.23 16.11 -2.37
CA GLY A 15 -23.30 15.29 -2.90
C GLY A 15 -23.98 15.91 -4.12
N PHE A 16 -24.69 15.09 -4.89
CA PHE A 16 -25.55 15.53 -5.98
C PHE A 16 -26.78 14.65 -6.11
N GLY A 17 -27.91 15.28 -6.40
CA GLY A 17 -29.20 14.62 -6.56
C GLY A 17 -30.17 14.87 -5.40
N PRO A 18 -31.34 14.22 -5.40
CA PRO A 18 -31.77 13.19 -6.34
C PRO A 18 -31.81 13.67 -7.80
N ALA A 19 -31.22 12.90 -8.71
CA ALA A 19 -31.11 13.24 -10.13
C ALA A 19 -31.25 11.98 -11.00
N PRO A 20 -31.57 12.12 -12.30
CA PRO A 20 -31.55 11.01 -13.23
C PRO A 20 -30.19 10.34 -13.23
N ILE A 21 -30.14 9.01 -13.24
CA ILE A 21 -28.90 8.26 -13.43
C ILE A 21 -28.99 7.42 -14.71
N VAL A 22 -27.95 7.52 -15.53
CA VAL A 22 -27.93 6.95 -16.88
C VAL A 22 -26.58 6.31 -17.16
N HIS A 23 -26.55 5.29 -18.03
CA HIS A 23 -25.29 4.78 -18.54
C HIS A 23 -24.87 5.58 -19.77
N ALA A 24 -23.59 5.97 -19.83
CA ALA A 24 -23.06 6.75 -20.95
C ALA A 24 -23.22 6.07 -22.34
N ARG A 25 -23.33 4.73 -22.38
CA ARG A 25 -23.48 3.98 -23.63
C ARG A 25 -24.88 4.07 -24.25
N ASP A 26 -25.88 4.48 -23.46
CA ASP A 26 -27.30 4.38 -23.84
C ASP A 26 -27.79 5.60 -24.65
N TYR A 27 -26.91 6.51 -25.07
CA TYR A 27 -27.27 7.71 -25.83
C TYR A 27 -26.85 7.63 -27.30
N ASP A 28 -27.81 7.92 -28.19
CA ASP A 28 -27.60 7.98 -29.64
C ASP A 28 -26.84 9.25 -30.06
N GLY A 29 -26.06 9.17 -31.15
CA GLY A 29 -25.37 10.33 -31.75
C GLY A 29 -24.06 10.75 -31.07
N ILE A 30 -23.62 10.00 -30.05
CA ILE A 30 -22.31 10.18 -29.41
C ILE A 30 -21.20 9.52 -30.24
N PRO A 31 -19.92 9.94 -30.09
CA PRO A 31 -18.80 9.32 -30.77
C PRO A 31 -18.81 7.79 -30.63
N ALA A 32 -18.51 7.05 -31.72
CA ALA A 32 -18.63 5.59 -31.78
C ALA A 32 -17.81 4.85 -30.70
N ASN A 33 -16.74 5.47 -30.21
CA ASN A 33 -15.97 4.94 -29.08
C ASN A 33 -16.71 5.04 -27.74
N ASN A 34 -17.60 6.01 -27.52
CA ASN A 34 -18.38 6.13 -26.29
C ASN A 34 -19.64 5.25 -26.30
N SER A 35 -20.32 5.11 -27.44
CA SER A 35 -21.53 4.28 -27.56
C SER A 35 -21.23 2.77 -27.60
N ALA A 36 -20.03 2.38 -28.04
CA ALA A 36 -19.63 0.97 -28.09
C ALA A 36 -19.19 0.41 -26.73
N ASP A 37 -18.58 1.22 -25.85
CA ASP A 37 -17.98 0.73 -24.62
C ASP A 37 -18.35 1.50 -23.34
N GLY A 38 -19.11 2.60 -23.45
CA GLY A 38 -19.55 3.39 -22.29
C GLY A 38 -18.44 4.06 -21.51
N LYS A 39 -17.21 4.17 -22.05
CA LYS A 39 -16.04 4.66 -21.30
C LYS A 39 -15.94 6.16 -21.18
N CYS A 40 -16.79 6.94 -21.85
CA CYS A 40 -16.67 8.41 -21.83
C CYS A 40 -15.28 8.89 -22.29
N ALA A 41 -14.69 8.20 -23.28
CA ALA A 41 -13.35 8.44 -23.79
C ALA A 41 -13.25 9.59 -24.80
N SER A 42 -14.33 10.32 -25.05
CA SER A 42 -14.36 11.48 -25.94
C SER A 42 -15.47 12.46 -25.52
N PRO A 43 -15.37 13.75 -25.92
CA PRO A 43 -16.40 14.73 -25.63
C PRO A 43 -17.79 14.29 -26.12
N PHE A 44 -18.81 14.64 -25.36
CA PHE A 44 -20.22 14.49 -25.74
C PHE A 44 -20.75 15.80 -26.35
N PRO A 45 -21.78 15.75 -27.21
CA PRO A 45 -22.47 16.96 -27.64
C PRO A 45 -22.97 17.78 -26.44
N ALA A 46 -22.94 19.11 -26.57
CA ALA A 46 -23.49 19.99 -25.53
C ALA A 46 -24.96 19.64 -25.23
N ASN A 47 -25.34 19.74 -23.96
CA ASN A 47 -26.70 19.43 -23.46
C ASN A 47 -27.14 17.96 -23.55
N THR A 48 -26.24 17.01 -23.85
CA THR A 48 -26.59 15.57 -23.86
C THR A 48 -27.16 15.13 -22.51
N PHE A 49 -26.62 15.64 -21.40
CA PHE A 49 -26.98 15.22 -20.05
C PHE A 49 -27.69 16.30 -19.23
N SER A 50 -28.04 17.44 -19.82
CA SER A 50 -28.57 18.60 -19.09
C SER A 50 -30.04 18.48 -18.69
N ASN A 51 -30.80 17.61 -19.37
CA ASN A 51 -32.19 17.35 -19.02
C ASN A 51 -32.65 15.96 -19.46
N ILE A 52 -32.66 15.00 -18.54
CA ILE A 52 -33.15 13.65 -18.83
C ILE A 52 -34.61 13.53 -18.40
N ASN A 53 -35.51 13.43 -19.39
CA ASN A 53 -36.95 13.28 -19.20
C ASN A 53 -37.60 14.38 -18.34
N GLY A 54 -37.10 15.62 -18.39
CA GLY A 54 -37.65 16.75 -17.62
C GLY A 54 -37.08 16.90 -16.21
N ASN A 55 -36.11 16.06 -15.82
CA ASN A 55 -35.61 15.98 -14.44
C ASN A 55 -34.23 16.64 -14.25
N GLY A 56 -33.77 17.43 -15.22
CA GLY A 56 -32.52 18.20 -15.12
C GLY A 56 -31.24 17.38 -15.35
N PRO A 57 -30.08 17.89 -14.89
CA PRO A 57 -28.77 17.29 -15.12
C PRO A 57 -28.64 15.88 -14.56
N ALA A 58 -28.10 14.95 -15.34
CA ALA A 58 -27.96 13.56 -14.93
C ALA A 58 -26.64 13.24 -14.21
N ILE A 59 -26.69 12.21 -13.38
CA ILE A 59 -25.55 11.41 -12.95
C ILE A 59 -25.23 10.42 -14.07
N VAL A 60 -24.00 10.43 -14.56
CA VAL A 60 -23.59 9.60 -15.70
C VAL A 60 -22.65 8.49 -15.22
N MET A 61 -23.05 7.25 -15.47
CA MET A 61 -22.20 6.08 -15.26
C MET A 61 -21.28 5.88 -16.47
N CYS A 62 -19.98 5.90 -16.24
CA CYS A 62 -18.94 5.63 -17.22
C CYS A 62 -18.17 4.35 -16.85
N GLU A 63 -17.78 3.59 -17.86
CA GLU A 63 -16.84 2.48 -17.70
C GLU A 63 -15.39 3.02 -17.60
N ASP A 64 -14.56 2.33 -16.83
CA ASP A 64 -13.15 2.73 -16.74
C ASP A 64 -12.42 2.52 -18.07
N GLY A 65 -11.39 3.32 -18.30
CA GLY A 65 -10.61 3.28 -19.54
C GLY A 65 -9.29 4.02 -19.42
N LEU A 66 -8.56 4.12 -20.52
CA LEU A 66 -7.20 4.68 -20.54
C LEU A 66 -7.12 6.20 -20.28
N ILE A 67 -8.26 6.90 -20.28
CA ILE A 67 -8.33 8.34 -20.03
C ILE A 67 -8.63 8.60 -18.56
N GLY A 68 -8.00 9.64 -17.99
CA GLY A 68 -8.18 10.06 -16.59
C GLY A 68 -9.63 10.36 -16.22
N SER A 69 -9.98 10.10 -14.96
CA SER A 69 -11.33 10.33 -14.42
C SER A 69 -11.74 11.80 -14.41
N ASP A 70 -10.76 12.68 -14.20
CA ASP A 70 -10.86 14.13 -14.33
C ASP A 70 -11.32 14.51 -15.74
N VAL A 71 -10.64 14.02 -16.78
CA VAL A 71 -10.97 14.31 -18.18
C VAL A 71 -12.35 13.77 -18.55
N LYS A 72 -12.67 12.54 -18.15
CA LYS A 72 -14.00 11.97 -18.37
C LYS A 72 -15.10 12.79 -17.68
N SER A 73 -14.84 13.25 -16.45
CA SER A 73 -15.79 14.08 -15.71
C SER A 73 -15.99 15.47 -16.34
N ASN A 74 -14.93 16.05 -16.93
CA ASN A 74 -15.02 17.28 -17.71
C ASN A 74 -15.92 17.11 -18.93
N TYR A 75 -15.78 16.00 -19.68
CA TYR A 75 -16.66 15.74 -20.84
C TYR A 75 -18.13 15.61 -20.46
N ILE A 76 -18.43 15.07 -19.28
CA ILE A 76 -19.80 15.00 -18.77
C ILE A 76 -20.29 16.40 -18.36
N MET A 77 -19.45 17.17 -17.67
CA MET A 77 -19.76 18.55 -17.27
C MET A 77 -20.06 19.43 -18.49
N ASP A 78 -19.21 19.39 -19.52
CA ASP A 78 -19.36 20.16 -20.76
C ASP A 78 -20.66 19.81 -21.51
N ALA A 79 -21.13 18.56 -21.34
CA ALA A 79 -22.41 18.09 -21.88
C ALA A 79 -23.61 18.35 -20.96
N GLY A 80 -23.39 19.07 -19.86
CA GLY A 80 -24.41 19.52 -18.92
C GLY A 80 -24.81 18.48 -17.86
N GLY A 81 -24.00 17.45 -17.63
CA GLY A 81 -24.22 16.48 -16.55
C GLY A 81 -23.94 17.07 -15.17
N GLY A 82 -24.56 16.50 -14.15
CA GLY A 82 -24.46 16.97 -12.76
C GLY A 82 -23.66 16.07 -11.82
N GLY A 83 -23.39 14.83 -12.21
CA GLY A 83 -22.56 13.91 -11.42
C GLY A 83 -21.99 12.75 -12.23
N VAL A 84 -21.06 11.99 -11.64
CA VAL A 84 -20.37 10.90 -12.33
C VAL A 84 -20.18 9.65 -11.45
N VAL A 85 -20.47 8.49 -12.01
CA VAL A 85 -20.14 7.19 -11.40
C VAL A 85 -19.16 6.46 -12.29
N MET A 86 -17.95 6.21 -11.82
CA MET A 86 -16.94 5.43 -12.53
C MET A 86 -17.02 3.96 -12.13
N ALA A 87 -17.35 3.10 -13.08
CA ALA A 87 -17.32 1.65 -12.89
C ALA A 87 -15.91 1.11 -13.08
N ARG A 88 -15.38 0.45 -12.05
CA ARG A 88 -14.05 -0.12 -12.06
C ARG A 88 -13.96 -1.40 -12.92
N PRO A 89 -12.86 -1.64 -13.65
CA PRO A 89 -12.63 -2.92 -14.30
C PRO A 89 -12.05 -3.90 -13.27
N SER A 90 -12.31 -5.20 -13.43
CA SER A 90 -11.93 -6.25 -12.48
C SER A 90 -10.42 -6.38 -12.18
N LEU A 91 -9.55 -5.68 -12.93
CA LEU A 91 -8.10 -5.88 -12.93
C LEU A 91 -7.26 -4.64 -12.57
N LEU A 92 -7.86 -3.45 -12.39
CA LEU A 92 -7.07 -2.25 -12.09
C LEU A 92 -7.09 -1.86 -10.61
N MET A 93 -5.91 -1.40 -10.18
CA MET A 93 -5.49 -0.76 -8.94
C MET A 93 -6.58 -0.37 -7.95
N TYR A 94 -6.53 -0.97 -6.76
CA TYR A 94 -7.01 -0.27 -5.57
C TYR A 94 -5.98 0.86 -5.49
N GLY A 95 -6.41 2.11 -5.80
CA GLY A 95 -5.59 3.27 -5.50
C GLY A 95 -5.56 4.39 -6.48
N GLY A 96 -6.70 5.00 -6.74
CA GLY A 96 -6.67 6.38 -7.17
C GLY A 96 -7.40 7.24 -6.19
N LEU A 97 -6.89 8.45 -6.04
CA LEU A 97 -7.66 9.55 -5.53
C LEU A 97 -8.28 10.16 -6.76
N PHE A 98 -9.58 9.96 -6.88
CA PHE A 98 -10.31 10.37 -8.07
C PHE A 98 -10.86 11.76 -7.81
N GLU A 99 -10.09 12.74 -8.26
CA GLU A 99 -10.61 14.08 -8.42
C GLU A 99 -11.54 14.07 -9.63
N TYR A 100 -12.76 14.52 -9.39
CA TYR A 100 -13.80 14.68 -10.38
C TYR A 100 -14.15 16.16 -10.43
N SER A 101 -14.39 16.69 -11.62
CA SER A 101 -14.88 18.06 -11.78
C SER A 101 -16.35 18.19 -11.35
N LEU A 102 -17.07 17.07 -11.25
CA LEU A 102 -18.45 16.96 -10.77
C LEU A 102 -18.49 16.09 -9.50
N PRO A 103 -19.52 16.24 -8.65
CA PRO A 103 -19.85 15.24 -7.63
C PRO A 103 -19.77 13.82 -8.22
N GLY A 104 -18.89 13.00 -7.64
CA GLY A 104 -18.53 11.74 -8.28
C GLY A 104 -17.94 10.71 -7.36
N MET A 105 -18.07 9.45 -7.77
CA MET A 105 -17.54 8.30 -7.05
C MET A 105 -17.12 7.20 -8.01
N ARG A 106 -16.12 6.43 -7.62
CA ARG A 106 -15.74 5.15 -8.24
C ARG A 106 -16.33 4.00 -7.45
N ILE A 107 -16.91 3.03 -8.14
CA ILE A 107 -17.54 1.86 -7.52
C ILE A 107 -16.80 0.57 -7.89
N GLN A 108 -16.87 -0.45 -7.03
CA GLN A 108 -16.25 -1.75 -7.25
C GLN A 108 -16.86 -2.49 -8.44
N SER A 109 -16.17 -3.50 -8.98
CA SER A 109 -16.65 -4.24 -10.17
C SER A 109 -17.99 -4.93 -9.95
N ASP A 110 -18.23 -5.43 -8.74
CA ASP A 110 -19.45 -6.15 -8.38
C ASP A 110 -20.63 -5.18 -8.27
N ASP A 111 -20.43 -4.05 -7.60
CA ASP A 111 -21.41 -2.95 -7.55
C ASP A 111 -21.69 -2.37 -8.94
N ALA A 112 -20.66 -2.23 -9.78
CA ALA A 112 -20.82 -1.83 -11.17
C ALA A 112 -21.65 -2.83 -11.98
N ALA A 113 -21.51 -4.14 -11.73
CA ALA A 113 -22.35 -5.15 -12.37
C ALA A 113 -23.82 -5.04 -11.93
N LEU A 114 -24.07 -4.79 -10.63
CA LEU A 114 -25.40 -4.56 -10.10
C LEU A 114 -26.03 -3.29 -10.70
N LEU A 115 -25.29 -2.18 -10.72
CA LEU A 115 -25.75 -0.90 -11.27
C LEU A 115 -26.09 -1.01 -12.76
N ARG A 116 -25.23 -1.67 -13.56
CA ARG A 116 -25.49 -1.92 -14.99
C ARG A 116 -26.76 -2.73 -15.22
N THR A 117 -26.93 -3.80 -14.45
CA THR A 117 -28.11 -4.65 -14.56
C THR A 117 -29.37 -3.86 -14.25
N TRP A 118 -29.33 -3.02 -13.21
CA TRP A 118 -30.46 -2.18 -12.84
C TRP A 118 -30.78 -1.12 -13.90
N LEU A 119 -29.77 -0.39 -14.40
CA LEU A 119 -29.95 0.62 -15.46
C LEU A 119 -30.51 0.03 -16.76
N ALA A 120 -30.20 -1.23 -17.07
CA ALA A 120 -30.74 -1.93 -18.25
C ALA A 120 -32.17 -2.45 -18.07
N SER A 121 -32.71 -2.44 -16.84
CA SER A 121 -33.97 -3.14 -16.50
C SER A 121 -35.21 -2.23 -16.50
N GLY A 122 -35.11 -0.99 -16.96
CA GLY A 122 -36.22 -0.04 -17.02
C GLY A 122 -35.83 1.34 -17.55
N SER A 123 -36.62 2.35 -17.16
CA SER A 123 -36.41 3.76 -17.49
C SER A 123 -36.77 4.65 -16.29
N GLY A 124 -36.29 5.90 -16.30
CA GLY A 124 -36.59 6.85 -15.22
C GLY A 124 -35.83 6.55 -13.92
N HIS A 125 -34.64 5.97 -14.05
CA HIS A 125 -33.75 5.69 -12.93
C HIS A 125 -33.27 6.99 -12.27
N MET A 126 -33.31 7.04 -10.95
CA MET A 126 -32.88 8.18 -10.14
C MET A 126 -31.86 7.73 -9.10
N ALA A 127 -30.86 8.54 -8.81
CA ALA A 127 -29.88 8.30 -7.75
C ALA A 127 -29.49 9.58 -7.04
N THR A 128 -28.84 9.42 -5.89
CA THR A 128 -28.21 10.50 -5.13
C THR A 128 -26.78 10.07 -4.80
N ILE A 129 -25.81 10.93 -5.10
CA ILE A 129 -24.46 10.85 -4.55
C ILE A 129 -24.51 11.60 -3.21
N SER A 130 -24.20 10.93 -2.10
CA SER A 130 -24.32 11.51 -0.75
C SER A 130 -23.26 12.55 -0.41
N GLY A 131 -22.19 12.63 -1.22
CA GLY A 131 -20.98 13.36 -0.89
C GLY A 131 -20.04 12.53 -0.02
N SER A 132 -18.84 13.07 0.19
CA SER A 132 -17.74 12.36 0.86
C SER A 132 -17.85 12.48 2.37
N SER A 133 -17.59 11.38 3.09
CA SER A 133 -17.46 11.36 4.55
C SER A 133 -16.18 10.67 4.96
N VAL A 134 -15.49 11.19 5.98
CA VAL A 134 -14.32 10.53 6.55
C VAL A 134 -14.78 9.39 7.45
N SER A 135 -14.31 8.18 7.17
CA SER A 135 -14.50 7.01 8.01
C SER A 135 -13.19 6.63 8.66
N TYR A 136 -13.18 6.52 9.99
CA TYR A 136 -12.04 5.98 10.74
C TYR A 136 -12.36 4.54 11.12
N ASP A 137 -11.74 3.61 10.42
CA ASP A 137 -11.83 2.18 10.72
C ASP A 137 -10.42 1.61 10.73
N ILE A 138 -10.04 1.01 11.86
CA ILE A 138 -8.72 0.40 12.02
C ILE A 138 -8.58 -0.84 11.14
N GLU A 139 -9.69 -1.51 10.83
CA GLU A 139 -9.74 -2.66 9.94
C GLU A 139 -9.40 -2.29 8.48
N ASN A 140 -9.37 -1.00 8.13
CA ASN A 140 -8.90 -0.53 6.82
C ASN A 140 -7.39 -0.25 6.78
N GLY A 141 -6.68 -0.45 7.89
CA GLY A 141 -5.24 -0.26 8.00
C GLY A 141 -4.45 -1.47 7.49
N ASP A 142 -3.15 -1.27 7.25
CA ASP A 142 -2.18 -2.35 7.00
C ASP A 142 -2.47 -3.25 5.75
N HIS A 143 -3.30 -2.80 4.81
CA HIS A 143 -3.44 -3.43 3.50
C HIS A 143 -2.44 -2.89 2.48
N ILE A 144 -1.64 -3.77 1.88
CA ILE A 144 -0.59 -3.33 0.95
C ILE A 144 -1.17 -3.12 -0.43
N ILE A 145 -1.16 -1.86 -0.87
CA ILE A 145 -1.69 -1.43 -2.15
C ILE A 145 -0.97 -2.12 -3.31
N ASN A 146 -1.70 -2.39 -4.40
CA ASN A 146 -1.14 -3.09 -5.56
C ASN A 146 0.03 -2.34 -6.22
N ALA A 147 0.04 -1.00 -6.09
CA ALA A 147 1.11 -0.14 -6.60
C ALA A 147 2.42 -0.21 -5.79
N SER A 148 2.42 -0.85 -4.61
CA SER A 148 3.64 -1.06 -3.84
C SER A 148 4.50 -2.12 -4.52
N SER A 149 5.72 -1.76 -4.94
CA SER A 149 6.68 -2.71 -5.49
C SER A 149 7.04 -3.78 -4.48
N ARG A 150 7.24 -5.01 -4.96
CA ARG A 150 7.53 -6.18 -4.12
C ARG A 150 8.95 -6.67 -4.31
N GLY A 151 9.48 -7.30 -3.27
CA GLY A 151 10.68 -8.10 -3.36
C GLY A 151 10.46 -9.43 -4.13
N PRO A 152 11.51 -10.27 -4.22
CA PRO A 152 12.86 -10.03 -3.72
C PRO A 152 13.57 -8.90 -4.50
N ASN A 153 14.64 -8.36 -3.91
CA ASN A 153 15.52 -7.43 -4.62
C ASN A 153 16.15 -8.16 -5.82
N PRO A 154 15.93 -7.71 -7.07
CA PRO A 154 16.38 -8.43 -8.26
C PRO A 154 17.92 -8.43 -8.42
N THR A 155 18.61 -7.48 -7.80
CA THR A 155 20.07 -7.36 -7.88
C THR A 155 20.76 -8.13 -6.75
N VAL A 156 20.17 -8.12 -5.55
CA VAL A 156 20.72 -8.76 -4.36
C VAL A 156 19.60 -9.50 -3.61
N PRO A 157 19.15 -10.67 -4.09
CA PRO A 157 17.98 -11.34 -3.55
C PRO A 157 18.07 -11.71 -2.07
N SER A 158 19.29 -11.92 -1.56
CA SER A 158 19.57 -12.20 -0.14
C SER A 158 19.49 -10.95 0.78
N VAL A 159 19.14 -9.77 0.25
CA VAL A 159 18.82 -8.57 1.04
C VAL A 159 17.33 -8.26 0.89
N ILE A 160 16.57 -8.43 1.97
CA ILE A 160 15.11 -8.22 1.96
C ILE A 160 14.78 -6.78 1.57
N ARG A 161 13.85 -6.63 0.62
CA ARG A 161 13.20 -5.37 0.27
C ARG A 161 11.69 -5.59 0.08
N PRO A 162 10.84 -4.63 0.49
CA PRO A 162 11.19 -3.38 1.21
C PRO A 162 11.73 -3.65 2.64
N ASP A 163 12.29 -2.64 3.30
CA ASP A 163 12.75 -2.79 4.70
C ASP A 163 11.57 -2.77 5.70
N VAL A 164 10.63 -1.85 5.49
CA VAL A 164 9.42 -1.61 6.31
C VAL A 164 8.31 -1.01 5.45
N ILE A 165 7.10 -0.95 5.98
CA ILE A 165 5.97 -0.21 5.41
C ILE A 165 5.57 0.98 6.28
N ALA A 166 4.96 1.98 5.64
CA ALA A 166 4.38 3.14 6.31
C ALA A 166 3.11 3.58 5.56
N PRO A 167 2.23 4.38 6.19
CA PRO A 167 1.02 4.89 5.54
C PRO A 167 1.36 5.63 4.24
N GLY A 168 0.84 5.14 3.12
CA GLY A 168 1.04 5.70 1.79
C GLY A 168 -0.22 5.72 0.95
N TRP A 169 -1.39 5.63 1.58
CA TRP A 169 -2.68 5.59 0.91
C TRP A 169 -3.58 6.69 1.44
N VAL A 170 -4.17 7.49 0.54
CA VAL A 170 -5.10 8.57 0.90
C VAL A 170 -4.48 9.53 1.93
N ILE A 171 -3.26 9.96 1.63
CA ILE A 171 -2.49 10.87 2.48
C ILE A 171 -2.84 12.31 2.12
N VAL A 172 -3.42 13.07 3.05
CA VAL A 172 -3.61 14.51 2.87
C VAL A 172 -2.23 15.19 2.88
N SER A 173 -1.89 15.91 1.82
CA SER A 173 -0.62 16.63 1.70
C SER A 173 -0.84 18.03 1.14
N ALA A 174 -0.02 18.98 1.57
CA ALA A 174 -0.02 20.32 1.02
C ALA A 174 0.52 20.32 -0.42
N VAL A 175 -0.03 21.22 -1.24
CA VAL A 175 0.42 21.54 -2.60
C VAL A 175 0.55 23.06 -2.75
N GLU A 176 1.08 23.52 -3.89
CA GLU A 176 1.23 24.95 -4.17
C GLU A 176 -0.12 25.69 -4.11
N GLY A 177 -0.10 26.99 -3.85
CA GLY A 177 -1.33 27.80 -3.78
C GLY A 177 -2.04 27.81 -2.43
N ASN A 178 -1.43 27.29 -1.36
CA ASN A 178 -2.05 27.06 -0.04
C ASN A 178 -3.22 26.07 -0.09
N GLU A 179 -3.08 25.05 -0.92
CA GLU A 179 -4.07 24.00 -1.11
C GLU A 179 -3.58 22.66 -0.55
N TYR A 180 -4.50 21.71 -0.46
CA TYR A 180 -4.21 20.33 -0.09
C TYR A 180 -4.73 19.43 -1.19
N THR A 181 -4.00 18.34 -1.43
CA THR A 181 -4.47 17.23 -2.24
C THR A 181 -4.45 15.96 -1.39
N LEU A 182 -5.10 14.92 -1.89
CA LEU A 182 -4.85 13.58 -1.40
C LEU A 182 -3.71 12.98 -2.26
N GLY A 183 -2.85 12.20 -1.63
CA GLY A 183 -1.75 11.48 -2.26
C GLY A 183 -1.77 9.99 -1.98
N LEU A 184 -1.16 9.21 -2.87
CA LEU A 184 -0.97 7.78 -2.67
C LEU A 184 0.34 7.30 -3.30
N GLY A 185 0.81 6.15 -2.82
CA GLY A 185 2.00 5.48 -3.29
C GLY A 185 3.15 5.52 -2.28
N THR A 186 4.22 4.80 -2.62
CA THR A 186 5.45 4.76 -1.82
C THR A 186 6.13 6.13 -1.72
N SER A 187 5.88 7.05 -2.66
CA SER A 187 6.28 8.46 -2.58
C SER A 187 5.69 9.20 -1.38
N PHE A 188 4.55 8.73 -0.83
CA PHE A 188 3.94 9.27 0.39
C PHE A 188 4.29 8.44 1.64
N ALA A 189 4.51 7.14 1.49
CA ALA A 189 5.01 6.29 2.58
C ALA A 189 6.46 6.64 2.98
N SER A 190 7.31 6.97 2.01
CA SER A 190 8.72 7.34 2.22
C SER A 190 8.90 8.54 3.16
N PRO A 191 8.26 9.71 2.93
CA PRO A 191 8.36 10.83 3.87
C PRO A 191 7.75 10.53 5.24
N ALA A 192 6.74 9.64 5.34
CA ALA A 192 6.23 9.19 6.64
C ALA A 192 7.29 8.40 7.43
N ALA A 193 7.98 7.47 6.78
CA ALA A 193 9.10 6.74 7.38
C ALA A 193 10.30 7.66 7.70
N ALA A 194 10.60 8.64 6.84
CA ALA A 194 11.64 9.63 7.09
C ALA A 194 11.32 10.53 8.29
N GLY A 195 10.05 10.96 8.44
CA GLY A 195 9.59 11.68 9.62
C GLY A 195 9.71 10.84 10.90
N ALA A 196 9.38 9.56 10.84
CA ALA A 196 9.60 8.62 11.94
C ALA A 196 11.09 8.53 12.32
N ALA A 197 11.99 8.39 11.34
CA ALA A 197 13.43 8.37 11.56
C ALA A 197 13.94 9.67 12.19
N ALA A 198 13.44 10.82 11.74
CA ALA A 198 13.79 12.13 12.31
C ALA A 198 13.36 12.25 13.78
N LEU A 199 12.15 11.79 14.13
CA LEU A 199 11.68 11.77 15.52
C LEU A 199 12.56 10.87 16.39
N ILE A 200 12.94 9.69 15.88
CA ILE A 200 13.83 8.77 16.60
C ILE A 200 15.20 9.43 16.80
N GLN A 201 15.74 10.11 15.80
CA GLN A 201 17.03 10.78 15.90
C GLN A 201 17.01 11.95 16.90
N VAL A 202 15.89 12.66 17.05
CA VAL A 202 15.72 13.69 18.09
C VAL A 202 15.74 13.06 19.49
N GLU A 203 15.03 11.94 19.68
CA GLU A 203 14.97 11.23 20.96
C GLU A 203 16.25 10.43 21.27
N ARG A 204 17.04 10.10 20.25
CA ARG A 204 18.29 9.33 20.32
C ARG A 204 19.39 10.00 19.50
N PRO A 205 19.88 11.18 19.90
CA PRO A 205 20.81 11.98 19.09
C PRO A 205 22.19 11.34 18.90
N GLY A 206 22.53 10.33 19.71
CA GLY A 206 23.79 9.58 19.60
C GLY A 206 23.74 8.41 18.62
N TRP A 207 22.55 8.02 18.12
CA TRP A 207 22.42 6.89 17.21
C TRP A 207 22.90 7.23 15.79
N SER A 208 23.63 6.29 15.20
CA SER A 208 24.00 6.32 13.78
C SER A 208 22.75 6.18 12.89
N ALA A 209 22.88 6.50 11.60
CA ALA A 209 21.79 6.27 10.66
C ALA A 209 21.42 4.78 10.54
N ALA A 210 22.42 3.88 10.64
CA ALA A 210 22.19 2.44 10.64
C ALA A 210 21.50 1.97 11.92
N GLU A 211 21.85 2.54 13.07
CA GLU A 211 21.17 2.29 14.35
C GLU A 211 19.71 2.76 14.32
N VAL A 212 19.42 3.94 13.77
CA VAL A 212 18.03 4.42 13.60
C VAL A 212 17.25 3.50 12.66
N GLN A 213 17.83 3.10 11.53
CA GLN A 213 17.20 2.13 10.62
C GLN A 213 16.96 0.80 11.32
N SER A 214 17.94 0.31 12.08
CA SER A 214 17.86 -0.93 12.84
C SER A 214 16.73 -0.91 13.86
N ALA A 215 16.60 0.18 14.61
CA ALA A 215 15.49 0.37 15.54
C ALA A 215 14.14 0.32 14.82
N ILE A 216 13.99 1.03 13.69
CA ILE A 216 12.76 1.03 12.90
C ILE A 216 12.40 -0.36 12.40
N VAL A 217 13.37 -1.09 11.85
CA VAL A 217 13.15 -2.41 11.24
C VAL A 217 12.86 -3.46 12.31
N SER A 218 13.68 -3.52 13.37
CA SER A 218 13.58 -4.56 14.39
C SER A 218 12.36 -4.43 15.32
N THR A 219 11.77 -3.23 15.43
CA THR A 219 10.56 -2.99 16.23
C THR A 219 9.30 -2.78 15.39
N ALA A 220 9.40 -2.96 14.07
CA ALA A 220 8.24 -2.83 13.19
C ALA A 220 7.12 -3.81 13.57
N ILE A 221 5.87 -3.36 13.42
CA ILE A 221 4.70 -4.18 13.72
C ILE A 221 4.48 -5.13 12.55
N TYR A 222 4.80 -6.41 12.76
CA TYR A 222 4.72 -7.47 11.73
C TYR A 222 3.30 -8.03 11.53
N THR A 223 2.31 -7.67 12.36
CA THR A 223 1.04 -8.41 12.41
C THR A 223 -0.08 -7.79 11.58
N TYR A 224 -0.81 -8.66 10.85
CA TYR A 224 -2.11 -8.42 10.18
C TYR A 224 -2.11 -7.65 8.86
N ALA A 225 -0.93 -7.44 8.26
CA ALA A 225 -0.91 -6.92 6.91
C ALA A 225 -1.42 -7.95 5.89
N THR A 226 -2.25 -7.51 4.95
CA THR A 226 -2.68 -8.32 3.81
C THR A 226 -2.19 -7.72 2.50
N LYS A 227 -2.17 -8.52 1.44
CA LYS A 227 -2.00 -8.04 0.08
C LYS A 227 -3.22 -7.21 -0.34
N ALA A 228 -3.18 -6.69 -1.56
CA ALA A 228 -4.17 -5.75 -2.10
C ALA A 228 -5.60 -6.31 -2.22
N ASP A 229 -5.79 -7.62 -2.01
CA ASP A 229 -7.07 -8.30 -2.02
C ASP A 229 -7.76 -8.34 -0.65
N TRP A 230 -7.13 -7.78 0.40
CA TRP A 230 -7.66 -7.72 1.77
C TRP A 230 -7.86 -9.08 2.44
N VAL A 231 -7.36 -10.15 1.82
CA VAL A 231 -7.60 -11.54 2.27
C VAL A 231 -6.29 -12.30 2.39
N THR A 232 -5.39 -12.18 1.42
CA THR A 232 -4.14 -12.92 1.40
C THR A 232 -3.15 -12.28 2.38
N PRO A 233 -2.59 -13.02 3.35
CA PRO A 233 -1.56 -12.48 4.23
C PRO A 233 -0.36 -11.95 3.45
N ALA A 234 0.17 -10.81 3.88
CA ALA A 234 1.37 -10.24 3.30
C ALA A 234 2.62 -10.98 3.83
N ASP A 235 3.62 -11.14 2.97
CA ASP A 235 4.91 -11.76 3.29
C ASP A 235 6.03 -10.70 3.40
N PRO A 236 7.25 -11.05 3.86
CA PRO A 236 8.36 -10.10 3.96
C PRO A 236 8.76 -9.38 2.66
N PHE A 237 8.42 -9.88 1.48
CA PHE A 237 8.62 -9.14 0.23
C PHE A 237 7.50 -8.14 -0.07
N ASP A 238 6.40 -8.22 0.66
CA ASP A 238 5.35 -7.21 0.68
C ASP A 238 5.63 -6.11 1.69
N VAL A 239 6.13 -6.47 2.89
CA VAL A 239 6.14 -5.57 4.06
C VAL A 239 7.49 -5.36 4.73
N GLY A 240 8.53 -6.08 4.31
CA GLY A 240 9.80 -6.13 5.04
C GLY A 240 9.58 -6.67 6.46
N ALA A 241 10.02 -5.91 7.46
CA ALA A 241 9.78 -6.24 8.86
C ALA A 241 8.38 -5.84 9.37
N GLY A 242 7.60 -5.09 8.59
CA GLY A 242 6.25 -4.65 8.96
C GLY A 242 6.12 -3.12 9.06
N ARG A 243 5.06 -2.65 9.73
CA ARG A 243 4.74 -1.23 9.81
C ARG A 243 5.60 -0.48 10.82
N VAL A 244 6.14 0.66 10.41
CA VAL A 244 6.88 1.58 11.30
C VAL A 244 6.03 1.98 12.50
N TYR A 245 6.62 1.92 13.68
CA TYR A 245 6.00 2.36 14.92
C TYR A 245 7.00 3.09 15.84
N VAL A 246 6.94 4.42 15.82
CA VAL A 246 7.93 5.29 16.49
C VAL A 246 8.06 5.00 17.98
N ALA A 247 6.94 4.76 18.66
CA ALA A 247 6.91 4.55 20.11
C ALA A 247 7.75 3.33 20.54
N ASP A 248 7.78 2.27 19.73
CA ASP A 248 8.61 1.10 20.02
C ASP A 248 10.04 1.31 19.53
N ALA A 249 10.23 1.93 18.36
CA ALA A 249 11.56 2.19 17.81
C ALA A 249 12.44 3.08 18.71
N ILE A 250 11.90 4.13 19.35
CA ILE A 250 12.68 4.92 20.32
C ILE A 250 13.11 4.07 21.53
N ASN A 251 12.37 3.02 21.86
CA ASN A 251 12.63 2.13 22.98
C ASN A 251 13.34 0.82 22.56
N ALA A 252 13.87 0.75 21.33
CA ALA A 252 14.59 -0.41 20.85
C ALA A 252 15.72 -0.78 21.84
N GLY A 253 15.69 -2.02 22.33
CA GLY A 253 16.66 -2.49 23.32
C GLY A 253 17.96 -2.99 22.70
N LEU A 254 17.87 -3.56 21.50
CA LEU A 254 19.01 -4.05 20.73
C LEU A 254 19.10 -3.32 19.40
N LEU A 255 20.31 -2.95 18.99
CA LEU A 255 20.58 -2.32 17.71
C LEU A 255 21.60 -3.13 16.91
N PHE A 256 21.38 -3.19 15.62
CA PHE A 256 22.29 -3.73 14.62
C PHE A 256 22.96 -2.55 13.93
N ASP A 257 24.14 -2.15 14.42
CA ASP A 257 24.91 -1.06 13.80
C ASP A 257 25.65 -1.56 12.56
N GLU A 258 25.83 -0.67 11.58
CA GLU A 258 26.55 -0.96 10.35
C GLU A 258 27.28 0.29 9.84
N SER A 259 28.49 0.09 9.32
CA SER A 259 29.37 1.16 8.88
C SER A 259 29.33 1.39 7.37
N VAL A 260 29.56 2.63 6.96
CA VAL A 260 29.74 2.99 5.54
C VAL A 260 30.85 2.16 4.90
N ALA A 261 31.94 1.87 5.62
CA ALA A 261 33.04 1.07 5.11
C ALA A 261 32.59 -0.35 4.76
N ASN A 262 31.80 -0.98 5.63
CA ASN A 262 31.27 -2.32 5.40
C ASN A 262 30.27 -2.33 4.23
N PHE A 263 29.40 -1.32 4.09
CA PHE A 263 28.56 -1.20 2.90
C PHE A 263 29.38 -1.11 1.60
N MET A 264 30.48 -0.36 1.60
CA MET A 264 31.36 -0.23 0.43
C MET A 264 32.11 -1.53 0.13
N THR A 265 32.50 -2.28 1.16
CA THR A 265 33.12 -3.61 1.02
C THR A 265 32.11 -4.67 0.57
N ALA A 266 30.86 -4.55 0.97
CA ALA A 266 29.78 -5.47 0.62
C ALA A 266 29.19 -5.22 -0.78
N ASP A 267 29.60 -4.16 -1.48
CA ASP A 267 29.08 -3.82 -2.81
C ASP A 267 29.31 -4.96 -3.84
N PRO A 268 28.26 -5.58 -4.39
CA PRO A 268 28.38 -6.64 -5.38
C PRO A 268 29.10 -6.20 -6.66
N ALA A 269 29.02 -4.91 -7.03
CA ALA A 269 29.74 -4.37 -8.18
C ALA A 269 31.27 -4.39 -7.97
N ARG A 270 31.72 -4.59 -6.73
CA ARG A 270 33.12 -4.71 -6.32
C ARG A 270 33.47 -6.14 -5.85
N ASN A 271 32.63 -7.13 -6.17
CA ASN A 271 32.71 -8.51 -5.66
C ASN A 271 32.56 -8.62 -4.13
N GLY A 272 31.87 -7.67 -3.52
CA GLY A 272 31.45 -7.72 -2.13
C GLY A 272 30.24 -8.62 -1.93
N ASP A 273 30.00 -9.00 -0.67
CA ASP A 273 28.88 -9.83 -0.26
C ASP A 273 27.96 -9.07 0.73
N PRO A 274 26.79 -8.60 0.27
CA PRO A 274 25.77 -7.95 1.12
C PRO A 274 25.21 -8.82 2.23
N GLU A 275 25.35 -10.15 2.15
CA GLU A 275 24.84 -11.07 3.18
C GLU A 275 25.59 -10.96 4.49
N GLN A 276 26.84 -10.47 4.42
CA GLN A 276 27.70 -10.21 5.57
C GLN A 276 27.34 -8.93 6.32
N LEU A 277 26.47 -8.08 5.76
CA LEU A 277 26.02 -6.87 6.43
C LEU A 277 25.25 -7.23 7.70
N ASN A 278 25.47 -6.45 8.75
CA ASN A 278 24.82 -6.59 10.04
C ASN A 278 23.41 -5.98 10.01
N LEU A 279 22.56 -6.45 9.09
CA LEU A 279 21.18 -5.98 8.95
C LEU A 279 20.25 -6.72 9.93
N ALA A 280 19.19 -6.04 10.37
CA ALA A 280 18.17 -6.62 11.24
C ALA A 280 17.32 -7.71 10.56
N THR A 281 17.37 -7.81 9.23
CA THR A 281 16.73 -8.85 8.43
C THR A 281 17.73 -9.90 7.94
N LEU A 282 17.23 -11.12 7.74
CA LEU A 282 18.00 -12.29 7.32
C LEU A 282 17.35 -12.89 6.08
N ALA A 283 18.10 -13.03 4.99
CA ALA A 283 17.68 -13.76 3.81
C ALA A 283 18.86 -14.47 3.14
N GLN A 284 18.55 -15.55 2.44
CA GLN A 284 19.50 -16.29 1.61
C GLN A 284 18.71 -16.92 0.45
N ALA A 285 19.00 -16.50 -0.78
CA ALA A 285 18.28 -16.97 -1.96
C ALA A 285 18.68 -18.40 -2.34
N ASP A 286 19.96 -18.75 -2.16
CA ASP A 286 20.53 -20.03 -2.62
C ASP A 286 20.79 -21.00 -1.46
N CYS A 287 19.86 -21.08 -0.50
CA CYS A 287 19.96 -21.97 0.66
C CYS A 287 19.48 -23.40 0.31
N VAL A 288 20.41 -24.29 -0.03
CA VAL A 288 20.07 -25.66 -0.48
C VAL A 288 19.91 -26.65 0.69
N ALA A 289 20.87 -26.68 1.62
CA ALA A 289 20.85 -27.62 2.75
C ALA A 289 20.88 -26.89 4.09
N GLN A 290 21.76 -25.91 4.20
CA GLN A 290 21.92 -25.10 5.39
C GLN A 290 22.45 -23.73 5.00
N CYS A 291 21.95 -22.69 5.66
CA CYS A 291 22.45 -21.34 5.58
C CYS A 291 22.64 -20.77 6.99
N GLN A 292 23.62 -19.89 7.12
CA GLN A 292 24.01 -19.30 8.38
C GLN A 292 24.20 -17.81 8.23
N TRP A 293 23.78 -17.07 9.25
CA TRP A 293 24.00 -15.64 9.37
C TRP A 293 24.64 -15.37 10.72
N VAL A 294 25.65 -14.51 10.73
CA VAL A 294 26.20 -13.95 11.96
C VAL A 294 25.69 -12.52 12.08
N ARG A 295 25.18 -12.18 13.26
CA ARG A 295 24.76 -10.82 13.60
C ARG A 295 25.37 -10.40 14.91
N THR A 296 25.62 -9.10 15.02
CA THR A 296 26.12 -8.48 16.25
C THR A 296 25.15 -7.40 16.67
N VAL A 297 24.68 -7.48 17.91
CA VAL A 297 23.79 -6.48 18.49
C VAL A 297 24.49 -5.72 19.61
N SER A 298 24.16 -4.44 19.77
CA SER A 298 24.52 -3.64 20.95
C SER A 298 23.30 -3.41 21.84
N ASN A 299 23.51 -3.31 23.15
CA ASN A 299 22.44 -2.90 24.07
C ASN A 299 22.31 -1.37 24.09
N ALA A 300 21.18 -0.86 23.62
CA ALA A 300 20.89 0.57 23.55
C ALA A 300 20.24 1.15 24.82
N LEU A 301 19.92 0.29 25.79
CA LEU A 301 19.32 0.70 27.06
C LEU A 301 20.38 1.23 28.04
N ALA A 302 19.94 2.10 28.95
CA ALA A 302 20.79 2.62 30.03
C ALA A 302 21.09 1.60 31.15
N THR A 303 20.48 0.41 31.09
CA THR A 303 20.66 -0.66 32.08
C THR A 303 21.02 -1.98 31.42
N THR A 304 21.54 -2.91 32.21
CA THR A 304 21.80 -4.27 31.74
C THR A 304 20.47 -4.96 31.44
N GLY A 305 20.30 -5.44 30.20
CA GLY A 305 19.15 -6.25 29.82
C GLY A 305 19.52 -7.73 29.74
N SER A 306 18.50 -8.59 29.69
CA SER A 306 18.63 -10.00 29.37
C SER A 306 17.64 -10.34 28.27
N TRP A 307 18.13 -11.04 27.24
CA TRP A 307 17.35 -11.42 26.06
C TRP A 307 17.36 -12.93 25.91
N THR A 308 16.23 -13.45 25.43
CA THR A 308 16.06 -14.84 25.00
C THR A 308 15.43 -14.83 23.63
N VAL A 309 15.94 -15.68 22.74
CA VAL A 309 15.44 -15.83 21.38
C VAL A 309 14.15 -16.64 21.40
N ASP A 310 13.12 -16.11 20.76
CA ASP A 310 11.91 -16.85 20.38
C ASP A 310 11.94 -17.09 18.87
N ILE A 311 11.54 -18.29 18.42
CA ILE A 311 11.69 -18.73 17.03
C ILE A 311 10.34 -19.17 16.48
N HIS A 312 9.97 -18.60 15.34
CA HIS A 312 8.84 -19.01 14.50
C HIS A 312 9.35 -19.48 13.14
N ALA A 313 9.70 -20.76 13.04
CA ALA A 313 10.18 -21.36 11.80
C ALA A 313 9.02 -21.72 10.84
N PRO A 314 9.20 -21.55 9.51
CA PRO A 314 8.23 -22.04 8.54
C PRO A 314 8.28 -23.57 8.42
N ALA A 315 7.22 -24.15 7.83
CA ALA A 315 7.18 -25.57 7.55
C ALA A 315 8.36 -25.99 6.66
N GLY A 316 9.02 -27.11 7.00
CA GLY A 316 10.14 -27.64 6.25
C GLY A 316 11.49 -26.95 6.50
N ILE A 317 11.57 -25.99 7.43
CA ILE A 317 12.84 -25.39 7.88
C ILE A 317 12.98 -25.51 9.39
N SER A 318 14.18 -25.83 9.86
CA SER A 318 14.54 -25.73 11.28
C SER A 318 15.47 -24.55 11.49
N LEU A 319 15.11 -23.65 12.41
CA LEU A 319 15.92 -22.49 12.80
C LEU A 319 16.54 -22.72 14.19
N THR A 320 17.81 -22.37 14.33
CA THR A 320 18.51 -22.37 15.62
C THR A 320 19.35 -21.12 15.78
N VAL A 321 19.43 -20.58 17.00
CA VAL A 321 20.26 -19.42 17.32
C VAL A 321 21.23 -19.74 18.46
N SER A 322 22.50 -19.36 18.32
CA SER A 322 23.53 -19.58 19.33
C SER A 322 24.38 -18.32 19.56
N PRO A 323 24.47 -17.79 20.81
CA PRO A 323 23.70 -18.21 21.98
C PRO A 323 22.21 -17.84 21.84
N SER A 324 21.31 -18.67 22.38
CA SER A 324 19.86 -18.40 22.36
C SER A 324 19.40 -17.47 23.50
N SER A 325 20.30 -17.11 24.42
CA SER A 325 20.05 -16.13 25.47
C SER A 325 21.35 -15.48 25.92
N PHE A 326 21.29 -14.20 26.28
CA PHE A 326 22.45 -13.44 26.76
C PHE A 326 22.02 -12.25 27.62
N SER A 327 22.95 -11.74 28.43
CA SER A 327 22.81 -10.50 29.17
C SER A 327 23.88 -9.52 28.68
N LEU A 328 23.48 -8.27 28.42
CA LEU A 328 24.39 -7.23 27.92
C LEU A 328 24.29 -6.00 28.80
N ALA A 329 25.45 -5.53 29.27
CA ALA A 329 25.56 -4.22 29.88
C ALA A 329 25.27 -3.11 28.84
N PRO A 330 24.94 -1.88 29.27
CA PRO A 330 24.75 -0.75 28.35
C PRO A 330 25.92 -0.58 27.39
N GLY A 331 25.65 -0.48 26.09
CA GLY A 331 26.65 -0.32 25.03
C GLY A 331 27.53 -1.54 24.75
N ALA A 332 27.41 -2.63 25.53
CA ALA A 332 28.11 -3.87 25.23
C ALA A 332 27.50 -4.54 23.99
N THR A 333 28.29 -5.37 23.31
CA THR A 333 27.88 -6.09 22.11
C THR A 333 27.85 -7.60 22.32
N GLN A 334 26.95 -8.29 21.60
CA GLN A 334 26.89 -9.75 21.53
C GLN A 334 26.74 -10.16 20.06
N SER A 335 27.60 -11.08 19.61
CA SER A 335 27.39 -11.77 18.34
C SER A 335 26.62 -13.07 18.56
N PHE A 336 25.74 -13.41 17.64
CA PHE A 336 25.04 -14.68 17.60
C PHE A 336 24.96 -15.20 16.17
N THR A 337 24.85 -16.53 16.05
CA THR A 337 24.71 -17.21 14.76
C THR A 337 23.30 -17.76 14.65
N VAL A 338 22.60 -17.39 13.57
CA VAL A 338 21.34 -18.01 13.16
C VAL A 338 21.66 -19.06 12.10
N THR A 339 21.15 -20.28 12.27
CA THR A 339 21.29 -21.37 11.31
C THR A 339 19.91 -21.82 10.86
N ALA A 340 19.66 -21.82 9.56
CA ALA A 340 18.51 -22.44 8.94
C ALA A 340 18.93 -23.75 8.27
N THR A 341 18.24 -24.84 8.58
CA THR A 341 18.45 -26.15 7.95
C THR A 341 17.20 -26.56 7.21
N ILE A 342 17.36 -26.91 5.93
CA ILE A 342 16.26 -27.26 5.03
C ILE A 342 15.90 -28.74 5.22
N ASN A 343 14.70 -28.99 5.75
CA ASN A 343 14.17 -30.30 6.11
C ASN A 343 12.86 -30.59 5.36
N GLY A 344 12.87 -30.43 4.03
CA GLY A 344 11.71 -30.69 3.17
C GLY A 344 10.90 -29.44 2.77
N ALA A 345 11.48 -28.24 2.88
CA ALA A 345 10.93 -27.08 2.19
C ALA A 345 10.99 -27.28 0.67
N ALA A 346 10.01 -26.71 -0.05
CA ALA A 346 9.94 -26.84 -1.50
C ALA A 346 11.07 -26.03 -2.18
N GLU A 347 11.79 -26.69 -3.10
CA GLU A 347 12.79 -26.02 -3.94
C GLU A 347 12.13 -24.92 -4.81
N GLY A 348 12.90 -23.86 -5.08
CA GLY A 348 12.44 -22.74 -5.92
C GLY A 348 11.39 -21.85 -5.26
N SER A 349 11.19 -21.95 -3.94
CA SER A 349 10.24 -21.13 -3.19
C SER A 349 10.91 -20.43 -2.01
N TRP A 350 10.46 -19.21 -1.70
CA TRP A 350 10.85 -18.52 -0.48
C TRP A 350 10.04 -19.02 0.71
N GLN A 351 10.70 -19.12 1.85
CA GLN A 351 10.11 -19.54 3.11
C GLN A 351 10.40 -18.45 4.14
N PHE A 352 9.38 -18.11 4.95
CA PHE A 352 9.46 -16.96 5.85
C PHE A 352 9.27 -17.40 7.29
N GLY A 353 10.23 -17.05 8.13
CA GLY A 353 10.19 -17.22 9.58
C GLY A 353 10.69 -15.95 10.27
N ARG A 354 10.70 -15.98 11.59
CA ARG A 354 11.23 -14.91 12.44
C ARG A 354 11.78 -15.49 13.73
#